data_AF-A0A0P8CL13-F1
#
_entry.id   AF-A0A0P8CL13-F1
#
_cell.length_a   1.000
_cell.length_b   1.000
_cell.length_c   1.000
_cell.angle_alpha   90.00
_cell.angle_beta   90.00
_cell.angle_gamma   90.00
#
_symmetry.space_group_name_H-M   'P 1'
#
loop_
_entity.id
_entity.type
_entity.pdbx_description
1 polymer ?
#
loop_
_entity_poly.entity_id
_entity_poly.type
_entity_poly.pdbx_seq_one_letter_code
_entity_poly.pdbx_strand_id
1 'polypeptide(L)'
;HWKSPWFFLPSKEDYQIFFEKQGFKTEYIEIKHEITDYSIEEAYNIYLSGAGNGFTGKKYYDIEIDDDFVSSFNDHVKEEIKKESKNGRLNVEFNRLYYIGKKLTGY
;
A
#
# COMPACT_ATOMS: atom_id res chain seq x y z
N HIS A 1 -15.90 10.60 -8.41
CA HIS A 1 -15.77 9.56 -7.38
C HIS A 1 -14.47 8.76 -7.54
N TRP A 2 -13.81 8.54 -6.41
CA TRP A 2 -12.59 7.74 -6.30
C TRP A 2 -12.91 6.24 -6.21
N LYS A 3 -12.07 5.41 -6.82
CA LYS A 3 -12.12 3.94 -6.74
C LYS A 3 -10.80 3.41 -6.19
N SER A 4 -10.90 2.55 -5.19
CA SER A 4 -9.72 1.98 -4.54
C SER A 4 -8.84 1.22 -5.53
N PRO A 5 -7.53 1.55 -5.61
CA PRO A 5 -6.56 0.80 -6.39
C PRO A 5 -6.05 -0.45 -5.66
N TRP A 6 -6.37 -0.57 -4.36
CA TRP A 6 -5.80 -1.59 -3.51
C TRP A 6 -6.60 -2.87 -3.56
N PHE A 7 -5.86 -3.96 -3.77
CA PHE A 7 -6.35 -5.32 -3.62
C PHE A 7 -5.85 -5.85 -2.29
N PHE A 8 -6.76 -6.04 -1.34
CA PHE A 8 -6.47 -6.66 -0.05
C PHE A 8 -7.36 -7.87 0.17
N LEU A 9 -6.74 -8.98 0.54
CA LEU A 9 -7.44 -10.14 1.06
C LEU A 9 -7.32 -10.19 2.58
N PRO A 10 -8.32 -10.71 3.30
CA PRO A 10 -8.41 -10.55 4.75
C PRO A 10 -7.41 -11.42 5.52
N SER A 11 -6.89 -12.49 4.91
CA SER A 11 -5.94 -13.40 5.55
C SER A 11 -4.87 -13.91 4.59
N LYS A 12 -3.79 -14.46 5.16
CA LYS A 12 -2.74 -15.17 4.44
C LYS A 12 -3.34 -16.35 3.65
N GLU A 13 -4.30 -17.06 4.23
CA GLU A 13 -4.98 -18.20 3.63
C GLU A 13 -5.77 -17.79 2.38
N ASP A 14 -6.41 -16.62 2.40
CA ASP A 14 -7.12 -16.09 1.23
C ASP A 14 -6.14 -15.74 0.10
N TYR A 15 -4.99 -15.14 0.41
CA TYR A 15 -3.93 -14.93 -0.58
C TYR A 15 -3.42 -16.25 -1.17
N GLN A 16 -3.22 -17.26 -0.34
CA GLN A 16 -2.81 -18.59 -0.81
C GLN A 16 -3.84 -19.17 -1.80
N ILE A 17 -5.12 -19.17 -1.41
CA ILE A 17 -6.22 -19.65 -2.28
C ILE A 17 -6.27 -18.86 -3.58
N PHE A 18 -6.09 -17.53 -3.51
CA PHE A 18 -6.05 -16.68 -4.68
C PHE A 18 -4.94 -17.10 -5.66
N PHE A 19 -3.71 -17.29 -5.19
CA PHE A 19 -2.61 -17.73 -6.05
C PHE A 19 -2.80 -19.15 -6.58
N GLU A 20 -3.30 -20.08 -5.76
CA GLU A 20 -3.52 -21.47 -6.17
C GLU A 20 -4.62 -21.60 -7.24
N LYS A 21 -5.68 -20.80 -7.14
CA LYS A 21 -6.70 -20.69 -8.20
C LYS A 21 -6.14 -20.17 -9.53
N GLN A 22 -5.01 -19.44 -9.51
CA GLN A 22 -4.29 -19.02 -10.70
C GLN A 22 -3.29 -20.09 -11.19
N GLY A 23 -3.33 -21.32 -10.67
CA GLY A 23 -2.50 -22.44 -11.12
C GLY A 23 -1.07 -22.42 -10.57
N PHE A 24 -0.85 -21.77 -9.43
CA PHE A 24 0.39 -21.89 -8.68
C PHE A 24 0.26 -22.97 -7.60
N LYS A 25 1.36 -23.61 -7.26
CA LYS A 25 1.51 -24.36 -6.01
C LYS A 25 2.30 -23.47 -5.04
N THR A 26 1.72 -23.15 -3.90
CA THR A 26 2.38 -22.34 -2.87
C THR A 26 3.48 -23.15 -2.19
N GLU A 27 4.69 -22.62 -2.15
CA GLU A 27 5.83 -23.20 -1.42
C GLU A 27 6.04 -22.48 -0.08
N TYR A 28 5.79 -21.17 -0.07
CA TYR A 28 5.87 -20.36 1.14
C TYR A 28 4.97 -19.14 1.01
N ILE A 29 4.34 -18.76 2.12
CA ILE A 29 3.55 -17.54 2.23
C ILE A 29 3.57 -17.04 3.68
N GLU A 30 3.78 -15.74 3.86
CA GLU A 30 3.79 -15.09 5.16
C GLU A 30 3.30 -13.64 5.04
N ILE A 31 2.50 -13.19 6.01
CA ILE A 31 2.23 -11.76 6.22
C ILE A 31 3.04 -11.36 7.44
N LYS A 32 4.03 -10.50 7.23
CA LYS A 32 4.89 -9.99 8.29
C LYS A 32 4.49 -8.56 8.64
N HIS A 33 4.24 -8.33 9.92
CA HIS A 33 4.05 -6.98 10.46
C HIS A 33 5.42 -6.39 10.82
N GLU A 34 5.69 -5.19 10.33
CA GLU A 34 6.93 -4.46 10.57
C GLU A 34 6.58 -3.05 11.02
N ILE A 35 7.19 -2.62 12.12
CA ILE A 35 7.09 -1.24 12.61
C ILE A 35 8.47 -0.63 12.49
N THR A 36 8.57 0.55 11.88
CA THR A 36 9.84 1.26 11.74
C THR A 36 9.65 2.74 12.07
N ASP A 37 10.58 3.28 12.85
CA ASP A 37 10.57 4.67 13.28
C ASP A 37 11.25 5.56 12.23
N TYR A 38 10.50 6.52 11.72
CA TYR A 38 10.93 7.43 10.65
C TYR A 38 10.80 8.89 11.09
N SER A 39 11.60 9.76 10.47
CA SER A 39 11.31 11.20 10.48
C SER A 39 10.06 11.50 9.65
N ILE A 40 9.48 12.69 9.86
CA ILE A 40 8.34 13.19 9.07
C ILE A 40 8.61 13.13 7.56
N GLU A 41 9.79 13.59 7.12
CA GLU A 41 10.11 13.64 5.68
C GLU A 41 10.28 12.23 5.08
N GLU A 42 10.88 11.30 5.82
CA GLU A 42 10.99 9.90 5.39
C GLU A 42 9.61 9.25 5.26
N ALA A 43 8.75 9.41 6.27
CA ALA A 43 7.38 8.88 6.23
C ALA A 43 6.56 9.48 5.08
N TYR A 44 6.70 10.79 4.84
CA TYR A 44 6.03 11.45 3.73
C TYR A 44 6.54 10.96 2.36
N ASN A 45 7.85 10.74 2.21
CA ASN A 45 8.42 10.17 0.98
C ASN A 45 7.96 8.72 0.74
N ILE A 46 7.84 7.92 1.80
CA ILE A 46 7.23 6.58 1.73
C ILE A 46 5.79 6.68 1.23
N TYR A 47 4.98 7.60 1.79
CA TYR A 47 3.62 7.85 1.33
C TYR A 47 3.59 8.22 -0.17
N LEU A 48 4.39 9.20 -0.60
CA LEU A 48 4.40 9.68 -1.99
C LEU A 48 4.76 8.56 -2.99
N SER A 49 5.72 7.69 -2.64
CA SER A 49 6.12 6.58 -3.51
C SER A 49 5.08 5.46 -3.59
N GLY A 50 4.26 5.29 -2.55
CA GLY A 50 3.26 4.23 -2.44
C GLY A 50 1.83 4.75 -2.49
N ALA A 51 1.24 4.96 -1.31
CA ALA A 51 -0.18 5.27 -1.13
C ALA A 51 -0.62 6.57 -1.83
N GLY A 52 0.26 7.57 -1.92
CA GLY A 52 0.00 8.84 -2.59
C GLY A 52 -0.42 8.65 -4.05
N ASN A 53 0.25 7.76 -4.80
CA ASN A 53 -0.12 7.41 -6.16
C ASN A 53 -1.52 6.77 -6.26
N GLY A 54 -1.98 6.10 -5.20
CA GLY A 54 -3.29 5.47 -5.13
C GLY A 54 -4.42 6.46 -4.83
N PHE A 55 -4.17 7.42 -3.93
CA PHE A 55 -5.14 8.46 -3.59
C PHE A 55 -5.22 9.56 -4.64
N THR A 56 -4.12 9.90 -5.31
CA THR A 56 -4.07 11.04 -6.24
C THR A 56 -3.92 10.65 -7.69
N GLY A 57 -3.84 9.35 -8.01
CA GLY A 57 -3.72 8.87 -9.37
C GLY A 57 -4.99 9.09 -10.19
N LYS A 58 -4.91 9.92 -11.24
CA LYS A 58 -6.03 10.28 -12.14
C LYS A 58 -6.82 9.06 -12.64
N LYS A 59 -6.14 7.94 -12.91
CA LYS A 59 -6.76 6.67 -13.38
C LYS A 59 -7.73 6.00 -12.37
N TYR A 60 -7.74 6.46 -11.12
CA TYR A 60 -8.58 5.94 -10.05
C TYR A 60 -9.83 6.79 -9.81
N TYR A 61 -10.06 7.81 -10.63
CA TYR A 61 -11.24 8.66 -10.57
C TYR A 61 -12.07 8.49 -11.84
N ASP A 62 -13.40 8.53 -11.69
CA ASP A 62 -14.35 8.64 -12.81
C ASP A 62 -14.64 10.10 -13.22
N ILE A 63 -13.96 11.05 -12.57
CA ILE A 63 -13.98 12.48 -12.84
C ILE A 63 -12.57 12.98 -13.11
N GLU A 64 -12.45 14.12 -13.78
CA GLU A 64 -11.19 14.83 -13.88
C GLU A 64 -10.79 15.39 -12.52
N ILE A 65 -9.53 15.21 -12.16
CA ILE A 65 -8.88 15.88 -11.04
C ILE A 65 -7.70 16.67 -11.58
N ASP A 66 -7.57 17.89 -11.10
CA ASP A 66 -6.50 18.81 -11.48
C ASP A 66 -5.30 18.68 -10.53
N ASP A 67 -4.24 19.40 -10.87
CA ASP A 67 -2.99 19.35 -10.11
C ASP A 67 -3.12 20.14 -8.78
N ASP A 68 -4.05 21.08 -8.68
CA ASP A 68 -4.37 21.82 -7.45
C ASP A 68 -4.97 20.89 -6.40
N PHE A 69 -5.91 20.04 -6.79
CA PHE A 69 -6.45 18.99 -5.93
C PHE A 69 -5.34 18.05 -5.44
N VAL A 70 -4.46 17.59 -6.34
CA VAL A 70 -3.36 16.69 -6.00
C VAL A 70 -2.40 17.33 -5.00
N SER A 71 -1.99 18.58 -5.24
CA SER A 71 -1.12 19.33 -4.32
C SER A 71 -1.78 19.50 -2.96
N SER A 72 -3.03 19.99 -2.93
CA SER A 72 -3.76 20.21 -1.69
C SER A 72 -3.92 18.93 -0.89
N PHE A 73 -4.27 17.80 -1.54
CA PHE A 73 -4.40 16.52 -0.84
C PHE A 73 -3.08 16.08 -0.19
N ASN A 74 -1.99 16.15 -0.93
CA ASN A 74 -0.67 15.76 -0.44
C ASN A 74 -0.19 16.66 0.70
N ASP A 75 -0.46 17.96 0.63
CA ASP A 75 -0.17 18.91 1.72
C ASP A 75 -0.96 18.56 2.99
N HIS A 76 -2.25 18.22 2.86
CA HIS A 76 -3.06 17.78 4.00
C HIS A 76 -2.49 16.50 4.62
N VAL A 77 -2.08 15.51 3.81
CA VAL A 77 -1.45 14.29 4.33
C VAL A 77 -0.14 14.61 5.06
N LYS A 78 0.68 15.51 4.53
CA LYS A 78 1.92 15.93 5.21
C LYS A 78 1.64 16.58 6.57
N GLU A 79 0.60 17.40 6.66
CA GLU A 79 0.19 18.01 7.93
C GLU A 79 -0.35 16.96 8.91
N GLU A 80 -1.11 15.96 8.47
CA GLU A 80 -1.55 14.87 9.35
C GLU A 80 -0.36 14.02 9.86
N ILE A 81 0.63 13.72 9.00
CA ILE A 81 1.88 13.05 9.43
C ILE A 81 2.59 13.86 10.53
N LYS A 82 2.66 15.20 10.38
CA LYS A 82 3.26 16.07 11.40
C LYS A 82 2.48 16.02 12.71
N LYS A 83 1.15 16.06 12.67
CA LYS A 83 0.28 16.01 13.86
C LYS A 83 0.43 14.70 14.64
N GLU A 84 0.51 13.58 13.93
CA GLU A 84 0.69 12.25 14.54
C GLU A 84 2.13 12.01 15.04
N SER A 85 3.09 12.81 14.57
CA SER A 85 4.48 12.68 14.99
C SER A 85 4.71 13.09 16.46
N LYS A 86 5.64 12.40 17.12
CA LYS A 86 6.16 12.75 18.44
C LYS A 86 7.63 13.10 18.30
N ASN A 87 8.00 14.33 18.68
CA ASN A 87 9.35 14.85 18.53
C ASN A 87 9.89 14.78 17.08
N GLY A 88 9.00 15.00 16.10
CA GLY A 88 9.36 14.96 14.68
C GLY A 88 9.55 13.56 14.09
N ARG A 89 9.15 12.52 14.82
CA ARG A 89 9.28 11.12 14.42
C ARG A 89 7.97 10.36 14.61
N LEU A 90 7.76 9.31 13.84
CA LEU A 90 6.61 8.44 13.95
C LEU A 90 6.94 7.01 13.55
N ASN A 91 6.22 6.08 14.17
CA ASN A 91 6.23 4.68 13.79
C ASN A 91 5.34 4.49 12.56
N VAL A 92 5.92 4.02 11.47
CA VAL A 92 5.19 3.58 10.29
C VAL A 92 5.05 2.06 10.35
N GLU A 93 3.82 1.59 10.22
CA GLU A 93 3.49 0.17 10.25
C GLU A 93 3.26 -0.37 8.84
N PHE A 94 3.87 -1.51 8.54
CA PHE A 94 3.71 -2.23 7.29
C PHE A 94 3.22 -3.66 7.54
N ASN A 95 2.28 -4.10 6.72
CA ASN A 95 1.96 -5.51 6.55
C ASN A 95 2.51 -5.96 5.19
N ARG A 96 3.59 -6.75 5.19
CA ARG A 96 4.25 -7.24 3.98
C ARG A 96 3.87 -8.68 3.72
N LEU A 97 3.29 -8.93 2.55
CA LEU A 97 3.08 -10.29 2.05
C LEU A 97 4.35 -10.78 1.33
N TYR A 98 4.94 -11.85 1.85
CA TYR A 98 5.98 -12.61 1.18
C TYR A 98 5.36 -13.89 0.60
N TYR A 99 5.63 -14.18 -0.67
CA TYR A 99 5.07 -15.33 -1.37
C TYR A 99 6.12 -15.97 -2.28
N ILE A 100 6.24 -17.30 -2.21
CA ILE A 100 6.99 -18.13 -3.15
C ILE A 100 6.03 -19.20 -3.66
N GLY A 101 5.86 -19.24 -4.98
CA GLY A 101 4.99 -20.20 -5.64
C GLY A 101 5.62 -20.75 -6.91
N LYS A 102 5.35 -22.02 -7.17
CA LYS A 102 5.76 -22.71 -8.40
C LYS A 102 4.57 -22.80 -9.35
N LYS A 103 4.70 -22.25 -10.56
CA LYS A 103 3.66 -22.40 -11.58
C LYS A 103 3.55 -23.86 -11.97
N LEU A 104 2.33 -24.40 -11.93
CA LEU A 104 2.07 -25.73 -12.46
C LEU A 104 2.03 -25.61 -14.00
N THR A 105 3.08 -26.07 -14.65
CA THR A 105 3.03 -26.37 -16.09
C THR A 105 2.25 -27.66 -16.24
N GLY A 106 1.13 -27.62 -16.97
CA GLY A 106 0.39 -28.84 -17.31
C GLY A 106 1.30 -29.84 -18.03
N TYR A 107 1.16 -31.12 -17.69
CA TYR A 107 1.61 -32.22 -18.54
C TYR A 107 0.59 -32.45 -19.66
#